data_AF-A0A943F779-F1
#
_entry.id   AF-A0A943F779-F1
#
_cell.length_a   1.000
_cell.length_b   1.000
_cell.length_c   1.000
_cell.angle_alpha   90.00
_cell.angle_beta   90.00
_cell.angle_gamma   90.00
#
_symmetry.space_group_name_H-M   'P 1'
#
loop_
_entity.id
_entity.type
_entity.pdbx_description
1 polymer ?
#
loop_
_entity_poly.entity_id
_entity_poly.type
_entity_poly.pdbx_seq_one_letter_code
_entity_poly.pdbx_strand_id
1 'polypeptide(L)'
;MDKFQQLFVGKTVDEVEDWFEKYCSDLNGRPLKDGSDKEEDKAKYDALTDEEKAMLADVTTAATMSLNDSHGDILAAIRDSLNNQVAIELTVE
;
A
#
# COMPACT_ATOMS: atom_id res chain seq x y z
N MET A 1 0.39 -3.12 -10.74
CA MET A 1 1.65 -3.08 -9.97
C MET A 1 2.32 -1.71 -10.10
N ASP A 2 2.48 -1.20 -11.32
CA ASP A 2 3.19 0.07 -11.61
C ASP A 2 2.70 1.27 -10.78
N LYS A 3 1.38 1.40 -10.57
CA LYS A 3 0.83 2.49 -9.75
C LYS A 3 1.24 2.41 -8.28
N PHE A 4 1.30 1.21 -7.70
CA PHE A 4 1.81 1.03 -6.34
C PHE A 4 3.30 1.33 -6.26
N GLN A 5 4.09 0.93 -7.25
CA GLN A 5 5.51 1.29 -7.31
C GLN A 5 5.69 2.81 -7.36
N GLN A 6 4.96 3.51 -8.23
CA GLN A 6 4.98 4.97 -8.29
C GLN A 6 4.59 5.63 -6.97
N LEU A 7 3.58 5.07 -6.28
CA LEU A 7 3.11 5.56 -4.99
C LEU A 7 4.13 5.35 -3.87
N PHE A 8 4.88 4.25 -3.91
CA PHE A 8 5.81 3.86 -2.85
C PHE A 8 7.24 4.36 -3.08
N VAL A 9 7.61 4.78 -4.30
CA VAL A 9 8.92 5.41 -4.56
C VAL A 9 9.09 6.64 -3.66
N GLY A 10 10.22 6.70 -2.96
CA GLY A 10 10.56 7.77 -2.04
C GLY A 10 10.00 7.62 -0.62
N LYS A 11 9.18 6.58 -0.36
CA LYS A 11 8.70 6.26 0.99
C LYS A 11 9.65 5.33 1.73
N THR A 12 9.66 5.43 3.06
CA THR A 12 10.24 4.40 3.93
C THR A 12 9.32 3.18 3.99
N VAL A 13 9.84 2.05 4.49
CA VAL A 13 9.01 0.84 4.69
C VAL A 13 7.89 1.12 5.70
N ASP A 14 8.19 1.85 6.78
CA ASP A 14 7.18 2.24 7.78
C ASP A 14 6.05 3.08 7.13
N GLU A 15 6.39 4.03 6.26
CA GLU A 15 5.40 4.85 5.55
C GLU A 15 4.54 4.06 4.55
N VAL A 16 5.07 2.96 3.99
CA VAL A 16 4.31 2.05 3.12
C VAL A 16 3.34 1.20 3.94
N GLU A 17 3.76 0.74 5.12
CA GLU A 17 2.90 0.00 6.06
C GLU A 17 1.79 0.91 6.60
N ASP A 18 2.11 2.12 7.04
CA ASP A 18 1.13 3.12 7.48
C ASP A 18 0.12 3.43 6.37
N TRP A 19 0.59 3.53 5.12
CA TRP A 19 -0.29 3.72 3.97
C TRP A 19 -1.23 2.52 3.79
N PHE A 20 -0.73 1.30 3.88
CA PHE A 20 -1.56 0.11 3.78
C PHE A 20 -2.60 0.04 4.90
N GLU A 21 -2.19 0.20 6.16
CA GLU A 21 -3.07 0.15 7.32
C GLU A 21 -4.18 1.18 7.23
N LYS A 22 -3.90 2.37 6.69
CA LYS A 22 -4.89 3.43 6.57
C LYS A 22 -5.81 3.25 5.37
N TYR A 23 -5.28 2.85 4.22
CA TYR A 23 -5.98 2.96 2.94
C TYR A 23 -6.38 1.62 2.30
N CYS A 24 -6.03 0.48 2.90
CA CYS A 24 -6.46 -0.84 2.43
C CYS A 24 -7.48 -1.50 3.36
N SER A 25 -8.26 -2.41 2.79
CA SER A 25 -9.25 -3.22 3.49
C SER A 25 -8.56 -4.23 4.40
N ASP A 26 -8.97 -4.25 5.67
CA ASP A 26 -8.50 -5.26 6.63
C ASP A 26 -9.06 -6.67 6.31
N LEU A 27 -10.07 -6.75 5.44
CA LEU A 27 -10.71 -8.00 5.03
C LEU A 27 -9.98 -8.71 3.88
N ASN A 28 -9.31 -7.95 3.01
CA ASN A 28 -8.77 -8.50 1.76
C ASN A 28 -7.48 -7.84 1.25
N GLY A 29 -6.94 -6.83 1.94
CA GLY A 29 -5.69 -6.15 1.62
C GLY A 29 -5.71 -5.32 0.33
N ARG A 30 -6.88 -5.08 -0.28
CA ARG A 30 -7.02 -4.21 -1.45
C ARG A 30 -7.23 -2.77 -1.02
N PRO A 31 -6.81 -1.78 -1.83
CA PRO A 31 -7.15 -0.38 -1.57
C PRO A 31 -8.66 -0.19 -1.43
N LEU A 32 -9.06 0.64 -0.47
CA LEU A 32 -10.46 1.00 -0.25
C LEU A 32 -11.00 1.74 -1.48
N LYS A 33 -12.28 1.53 -1.75
CA LYS A 33 -13.00 2.13 -2.88
C LYS A 33 -14.34 2.68 -2.41
N ASP A 34 -14.80 3.70 -3.13
CA ASP A 34 -16.16 4.20 -2.94
C ASP A 34 -17.20 3.11 -3.23
N GLY A 35 -18.31 3.15 -2.51
CA GLY A 35 -19.44 2.23 -2.69
C GLY A 35 -19.14 0.77 -2.32
N SER A 36 -18.24 0.50 -1.36
CA SER A 36 -18.11 -0.85 -0.80
C SER A 36 -19.39 -1.29 -0.08
N ASP A 37 -19.82 -2.53 -0.33
CA ASP A 37 -20.95 -3.17 0.36
C ASP A 37 -20.55 -3.77 1.73
N LYS A 38 -19.26 -3.68 2.10
CA LYS A 38 -18.74 -4.11 3.40
C LYS A 38 -18.77 -2.94 4.37
N GLU A 39 -19.48 -3.10 5.49
CA GLU A 39 -19.68 -2.02 6.47
C GLU A 39 -18.34 -1.54 7.04
N GLU A 40 -17.38 -2.45 7.25
CA GLU A 40 -16.05 -2.16 7.77
C GLU A 40 -15.23 -1.30 6.79
N ASP A 41 -15.17 -1.72 5.52
CA ASP A 41 -14.46 -0.97 4.47
C ASP A 41 -15.12 0.39 4.24
N LYS A 42 -16.45 0.44 4.28
CA LYS A 42 -17.22 1.69 4.11
C LYS A 42 -16.93 2.66 5.24
N ALA A 43 -16.98 2.21 6.50
CA ALA A 43 -16.67 3.07 7.64
C ALA A 43 -15.23 3.61 7.58
N LYS A 44 -14.27 2.76 7.19
CA LYS A 44 -12.86 3.17 7.02
C LYS A 44 -12.68 4.18 5.90
N TYR A 45 -13.34 3.96 4.76
CA TYR A 45 -13.32 4.90 3.62
C TYR A 45 -14.04 6.23 3.95
N ASP A 46 -15.19 6.19 4.61
CA ASP A 46 -15.99 7.37 4.96
C ASP A 46 -15.24 8.31 5.91
N ALA A 47 -14.39 7.75 6.79
CA ALA A 47 -13.53 8.51 7.70
C ALA A 47 -12.35 9.25 7.02
N LEU A 48 -12.06 8.96 5.75
CA LEU A 48 -11.02 9.64 4.99
C LEU A 48 -11.45 11.04 4.54
N THR A 49 -10.46 11.91 4.39
CA THR A 49 -10.64 13.23 3.79
C THR A 49 -10.91 13.14 2.29
N ASP A 50 -11.46 14.20 1.69
CA ASP A 50 -11.74 14.24 0.26
C ASP A 50 -10.47 14.11 -0.61
N GLU A 51 -9.35 14.65 -0.15
CA GLU A 51 -8.06 14.52 -0.83
C GLU A 51 -7.55 13.08 -0.82
N GLU A 52 -7.69 12.38 0.31
CA GLU A 52 -7.32 10.97 0.42
C GLU A 52 -8.22 10.07 -0.43
N LYS A 53 -9.51 10.37 -0.47
CA LYS A 53 -10.47 9.69 -1.35
C LYS A 53 -10.12 9.91 -2.83
N ALA A 54 -9.71 11.12 -3.21
CA ALA A 54 -9.26 11.41 -4.58
C ALA A 54 -7.97 10.66 -4.93
N MET A 55 -7.01 10.57 -4.01
CA MET A 55 -5.80 9.74 -4.17
C MET A 55 -6.16 8.27 -4.35
N LEU A 56 -7.06 7.73 -3.52
CA LEU A 56 -7.53 6.35 -3.64
C LEU A 56 -8.27 6.08 -4.95
N ALA A 57 -9.10 7.02 -5.41
CA ALA A 57 -9.76 6.92 -6.70
C ALA A 57 -8.73 6.82 -7.85
N ASP A 58 -7.70 7.67 -7.84
CA ASP A 58 -6.61 7.63 -8.82
C ASP A 58 -5.82 6.31 -8.74
N VAL A 59 -5.48 5.82 -7.55
CA VAL A 59 -4.80 4.53 -7.36
C VAL A 59 -5.64 3.37 -7.89
N THR A 60 -6.92 3.30 -7.51
CA THR A 60 -7.82 2.19 -7.86
C THR A 60 -8.19 2.14 -9.34
N THR A 61 -7.96 3.21 -10.11
CA THR A 61 -8.09 3.16 -11.59
C THR A 61 -7.05 2.24 -12.25
N ALA A 62 -5.87 2.09 -11.63
CA ALA A 62 -4.73 1.39 -12.23
C ALA A 62 -4.20 0.24 -11.36
N ALA A 63 -4.57 0.17 -10.08
CA ALA A 63 -4.15 -0.87 -9.15
C ALA A 63 -5.26 -1.24 -8.18
N THR A 64 -5.80 -2.45 -8.34
CA THR A 64 -6.88 -3.01 -7.51
C THR A 64 -6.50 -4.33 -6.84
N MET A 65 -5.27 -4.81 -7.07
CA MET A 65 -4.75 -6.04 -6.47
C MET A 65 -4.58 -5.89 -4.97
N SER A 66 -4.64 -7.02 -4.25
CA SER A 66 -4.29 -7.02 -2.83
C SER A 66 -2.79 -6.83 -2.66
N LEU A 67 -2.41 -6.09 -1.62
CA LEU A 67 -1.03 -5.98 -1.15
C LEU A 67 -0.73 -7.03 -0.06
N ASN A 68 -1.75 -7.53 0.62
CA ASN A 68 -1.63 -8.60 1.61
C ASN A 68 -2.88 -9.48 1.59
N ASP A 69 -2.74 -10.71 1.09
CA ASP A 69 -3.76 -11.75 1.20
C ASP A 69 -3.12 -13.15 1.29
N SER A 70 -3.94 -14.20 1.26
CA SER A 70 -3.48 -15.60 1.33
C SER A 70 -2.52 -16.02 0.22
N HIS A 71 -2.41 -15.27 -0.87
CA HIS A 71 -1.53 -15.55 -2.01
C HIS A 71 -0.21 -14.78 -1.95
N GLY A 72 -0.09 -13.78 -1.09
CA GLY A 72 1.15 -13.03 -0.93
C GLY A 72 1.06 -11.83 0.00
N ASP A 73 2.21 -11.46 0.56
CA ASP A 73 2.38 -10.32 1.44
C ASP A 73 3.57 -9.49 0.94
N ILE A 74 3.27 -8.42 0.18
CA ILE A 74 4.32 -7.57 -0.38
C ILE A 74 4.93 -6.66 0.69
N LEU A 75 4.20 -6.35 1.76
CA LEU A 75 4.67 -5.49 2.84
C LEU A 75 5.78 -6.21 3.61
N ALA A 76 5.52 -7.47 4.00
CA ALA A 76 6.53 -8.32 4.62
C ALA A 76 7.75 -8.50 3.71
N ALA A 77 7.55 -8.72 2.41
CA ALA A 77 8.67 -8.84 1.47
C ALA A 77 9.53 -7.57 1.36
N ILE A 78 8.91 -6.38 1.38
CA ILE A 78 9.63 -5.10 1.38
C ILE A 78 10.40 -4.92 2.69
N ARG A 79 9.79 -5.24 3.83
CA ARG A 79 10.46 -5.17 5.14
C ARG A 79 11.62 -6.16 5.26
N ASP A 80 11.43 -7.39 4.80
CA ASP A 80 12.48 -8.41 4.79
C ASP A 80 13.64 -8.01 3.88
N SER A 81 13.36 -7.36 2.75
CA SER A 81 14.40 -6.80 1.88
C SER A 81 15.25 -5.76 2.61
N LEU A 82 14.62 -4.84 3.36
CA LEU A 82 15.33 -3.86 4.17
C LEU A 82 16.13 -4.51 5.31
N ASN A 83 15.54 -5.47 6.02
CA ASN A 83 16.19 -6.17 7.13
C ASN A 83 17.40 -7.00 6.70
N ASN A 84 17.34 -7.58 5.49
CA ASN A 84 18.40 -8.40 4.91
C ASN A 84 19.32 -7.62 3.96
N GLN A 85 19.22 -6.29 3.93
CA GLN A 85 20.08 -5.47 3.07
C GLN A 85 21.56 -5.69 3.44
N VAL A 86 22.41 -5.79 2.42
CA VAL A 86 23.85 -5.97 2.60
C VAL A 86 24.54 -4.68 2.17
N ALA A 87 25.36 -4.12 3.06
CA ALA A 87 26.19 -2.98 2.73
C ALA A 87 27.24 -3.40 1.69
N ILE A 88 27.35 -2.63 0.61
CA ILE A 88 28.40 -2.81 -0.39
C ILE A 88 29.34 -1.62 -0.29
N GLU A 89 30.59 -1.88 0.11
CA GLU A 89 31.65 -0.89 0.08
C GLU A 89 32.20 -0.79 -1.34
N LEU A 90 31.76 0.23 -2.09
CA LEU A 90 32.26 0.52 -3.43
C LEU A 90 33.32 1.61 -3.36
N THR A 91 34.52 1.31 -3.84
CA THR A 91 35.52 2.34 -4.19
C THR A 91 35.40 2.62 -5.68
N VAL A 92 35.09 3.86 -6.04
CA VAL A 92 35.02 4.32 -7.44
C VAL A 92 36.31 5.08 -7.72
N GLU A 93 37.06 4.64 -8.73
CA GLU A 93 38.27 5.31 -9.24
C GLU A 93 37.95 6.50 -10.17
#